data_AF-A0AAP4B9D5-F1
#
_entry.id   AF-A0AAP4B9D5-F1
#
_cell.length_a   1.000
_cell.length_b   1.000
_cell.length_c   1.000
_cell.angle_alpha   90.00
_cell.angle_beta   90.00
_cell.angle_gamma   90.00
#
_symmetry.space_group_name_H-M   'P 1'
#
loop_
_entity.id
_entity.type
_entity.pdbx_description
1 polymer ?
#
loop_
_entity_poly.entity_id
_entity_poly.type
_entity_poly.pdbx_seq_one_letter_code
_entity_poly.pdbx_strand_id
1 'polypeptide(L)'
;MKQIFTTTLRLNLADEDDRRAYEHLQRMDKKQYRSYSKAIVTAVNDHFERQARLESDPYLETRAKEDAFLRRVMEAIEQGLRFAPVSMFPSTPPAAVEVLSTEDDENISAALDFADSF
;
A
#
# COMPACT_ATOMS: atom_id res chain seq x y z
N MET A 1 27.50 -5.43 -35.29
CA MET A 1 28.49 -4.63 -34.52
C MET A 1 27.88 -4.25 -33.19
N LYS A 2 28.61 -4.35 -32.08
CA LYS A 2 28.11 -3.91 -30.77
C LYS A 2 28.37 -2.40 -30.65
N GLN A 3 27.32 -1.60 -30.52
CA GLN A 3 27.44 -0.17 -30.20
C GLN A 3 27.52 -0.05 -28.67
N ILE A 4 28.63 0.48 -28.17
CA ILE A 4 28.87 0.66 -26.74
C ILE A 4 29.09 2.15 -26.49
N PHE A 5 28.33 2.71 -25.56
CA PHE A 5 28.47 4.07 -25.09
C PHE A 5 28.99 4.04 -23.66
N THR A 6 30.04 4.81 -23.38
CA THR A 6 30.64 4.91 -22.05
C THR A 6 30.41 6.32 -21.52
N THR A 7 29.79 6.40 -20.35
CA THR A 7 29.58 7.65 -19.60
C THR A 7 30.27 7.54 -18.25
N THR A 8 30.94 8.60 -17.82
CA THR A 8 31.53 8.70 -16.48
C THR A 8 30.50 9.27 -15.50
N LEU A 9 30.29 8.59 -14.36
CA LEU A 9 29.45 9.07 -13.26
C LEU A 9 30.34 9.68 -12.17
N ARG A 10 30.10 10.94 -11.81
CA ARG A 10 30.74 11.60 -10.67
C ARG A 10 29.67 11.88 -9.63
N LEU A 11 29.89 11.41 -8.41
CA LEU A 11 29.00 11.62 -7.28
C LEU A 11 29.68 12.59 -6.32
N ASN A 12 28.98 13.65 -5.95
CA ASN A 12 29.45 14.62 -4.97
C ASN A 12 28.95 14.23 -3.58
N LEU A 13 29.86 13.84 -2.68
CA LEU A 13 29.48 13.44 -1.32
C LEU A 13 29.01 14.59 -0.41
N ALA A 14 29.18 15.84 -0.85
CA ALA A 14 28.59 17.00 -0.17
C ALA A 14 27.10 17.16 -0.50
N ASP A 15 26.63 16.59 -1.62
CA ASP A 15 25.22 16.56 -1.96
C ASP A 15 24.57 15.32 -1.34
N GLU A 16 23.38 15.49 -0.76
CA GLU A 16 22.72 14.40 -0.04
C GLU A 16 22.22 13.30 -0.99
N ASP A 17 21.75 13.64 -2.18
CA ASP A 17 21.23 12.68 -3.15
C ASP A 17 22.36 11.81 -3.69
N ASP A 18 23.45 12.45 -4.09
CA ASP A 18 24.65 11.77 -4.58
C ASP A 18 25.29 10.89 -3.50
N ARG A 19 25.32 11.37 -2.24
CA ARG A 19 25.80 10.56 -1.10
C ARG A 19 24.94 9.33 -0.90
N ARG A 20 23.61 9.46 -0.92
CA ARG A 20 22.69 8.31 -0.82
C ARG A 20 22.90 7.33 -1.97
N ALA A 21 23.02 7.83 -3.21
CA ALA A 21 23.29 7.00 -4.37
C ALA A 21 24.60 6.22 -4.22
N TYR A 22 25.67 6.89 -3.73
CA TYR A 22 26.95 6.24 -3.46
C TYR A 22 26.84 5.14 -2.39
N GLU A 23 26.11 5.39 -1.30
CA GLU A 23 25.89 4.39 -0.26
C GLU A 23 25.11 3.16 -0.77
N HIS A 24 24.10 3.36 -1.62
CA HIS A 24 23.37 2.27 -2.26
C HIS A 24 24.28 1.43 -3.16
N LEU A 25 25.16 2.07 -3.92
CA LEU A 25 26.17 1.37 -4.73
C LEU A 25 27.14 0.57 -3.86
N GLN A 26 27.57 1.11 -2.71
CA GLN A 26 28.47 0.42 -1.79
C GLN A 26 27.83 -0.80 -1.12
N ARG A 27 26.56 -0.71 -0.75
CA ARG A 27 25.79 -1.79 -0.11
C ARG A 27 25.22 -2.80 -1.12
N MET A 28 25.46 -2.64 -2.41
CA MET A 28 24.90 -3.54 -3.41
C MET A 28 25.41 -4.97 -3.20
N ASP A 29 24.52 -5.95 -3.38
CA ASP A 29 24.93 -7.35 -3.39
C ASP A 29 25.70 -7.66 -4.68
N LYS A 30 26.99 -7.96 -4.51
CA LYS A 30 27.89 -8.32 -5.61
C LYS A 30 27.53 -9.66 -6.27
N LYS A 31 26.70 -10.49 -5.63
CA LYS A 31 26.14 -11.70 -6.25
C LYS A 31 25.03 -11.36 -7.25
N GLN A 32 24.22 -10.36 -6.94
CA GLN A 32 23.11 -9.92 -7.79
C GLN A 32 23.60 -9.01 -8.93
N TYR A 33 24.58 -8.15 -8.66
CA TYR A 33 25.14 -7.22 -9.63
C TYR A 33 26.63 -7.48 -9.86
N ARG A 34 26.95 -7.98 -11.05
CA ARG A 34 28.35 -8.27 -11.46
C ARG A 34 29.25 -7.03 -11.52
N SER A 35 28.68 -5.83 -11.63
CA SER A 35 29.43 -4.57 -11.67
C SER A 35 28.57 -3.38 -11.28
N TYR A 36 29.22 -2.29 -10.86
CA TYR A 36 28.56 -1.00 -10.63
C TYR A 36 27.79 -0.53 -11.86
N SER A 37 28.36 -0.66 -13.07
CA SER A 37 27.67 -0.31 -14.31
C SER A 37 26.38 -1.09 -14.49
N LYS A 38 26.35 -2.39 -14.15
CA LYS A 38 25.13 -3.19 -14.26
C LYS A 38 24.07 -2.76 -13.23
N ALA A 39 24.49 -2.47 -12.00
CA ALA A 39 23.59 -1.96 -10.96
C ALA A 39 23.00 -0.59 -11.33
N ILE A 40 23.82 0.32 -11.85
CA ILE A 40 23.40 1.64 -12.32
C ILE A 40 22.39 1.50 -13.47
N VAL A 41 22.66 0.64 -14.45
CA VAL A 41 21.74 0.41 -15.57
C VAL A 41 20.40 -0.13 -15.08
N THR A 42 20.40 -1.11 -14.17
CA THR A 42 19.16 -1.63 -13.59
C THR A 42 18.40 -0.53 -12.84
N ALA A 43 19.07 0.25 -11.99
CA ALA A 43 18.43 1.32 -11.23
C ALA A 43 17.80 2.41 -12.13
N VAL A 44 18.48 2.77 -13.23
CA VAL A 44 17.95 3.74 -14.21
C VAL A 44 16.70 3.19 -14.89
N ASN A 45 16.76 1.93 -15.37
CA ASN A 45 15.60 1.30 -16.01
C ASN A 45 14.42 1.19 -15.04
N ASP A 46 14.65 0.70 -13.82
CA ASP A 46 13.63 0.55 -12.79
C ASP A 46 12.96 1.89 -12.42
N HIS A 47 13.73 2.99 -12.38
CA HIS A 47 13.21 4.32 -12.12
C HIS A 47 12.21 4.76 -13.20
N PHE A 48 12.60 4.66 -14.47
CA PHE A 48 11.75 5.08 -15.58
C PHE A 48 10.59 4.11 -15.83
N GLU A 49 10.78 2.81 -15.64
CA GLU A 49 9.68 1.84 -15.70
C GLU A 49 8.65 2.08 -14.60
N ARG A 50 9.10 2.42 -13.38
CA ARG A 50 8.18 2.79 -12.29
C ARG A 50 7.43 4.08 -12.60
N GLN A 51 8.11 5.10 -13.12
CA GLN A 51 7.48 6.34 -13.53
C GLN A 51 6.44 6.11 -14.63
N ALA A 52 6.81 5.40 -15.70
CA ALA A 52 5.89 5.03 -16.76
C ALA A 52 4.69 4.23 -16.25
N ARG A 53 4.91 3.32 -15.30
CA ARG A 53 3.82 2.55 -14.67
C ARG A 53 2.87 3.46 -13.89
N LEU A 54 3.39 4.40 -13.12
CA LEU A 54 2.59 5.38 -12.36
C LEU A 54 1.81 6.31 -13.30
N GLU A 55 2.43 6.76 -14.39
CA GLU A 55 1.75 7.55 -15.42
C GLU A 55 0.66 6.75 -16.15
N SER A 56 0.89 5.44 -16.34
CA SER A 56 -0.06 4.54 -16.99
C SER A 56 -1.10 3.95 -16.04
N ASP A 57 -1.01 4.22 -14.73
CA ASP A 57 -1.90 3.61 -13.74
C ASP A 57 -3.33 4.13 -13.95
N PRO A 58 -4.29 3.25 -14.33
CA PRO A 58 -5.68 3.65 -14.58
C PRO A 58 -6.39 4.21 -13.36
N TYR A 59 -5.90 3.97 -12.15
CA TYR A 59 -6.45 4.54 -10.91
C TYR A 59 -5.82 5.88 -10.55
N LEU A 60 -4.65 6.21 -11.10
CA LEU A 60 -4.08 7.56 -11.13
C LEU A 60 -4.55 8.33 -12.37
N GLU A 61 -5.73 7.99 -12.88
CA GLU A 61 -6.50 8.86 -13.75
C GLU A 61 -6.70 10.19 -13.02
N THR A 62 -5.78 11.15 -13.21
CA THR A 62 -5.74 12.56 -12.76
C THR A 62 -6.63 12.90 -11.56
N ARG A 63 -6.12 13.48 -10.47
CA ARG A 63 -6.93 13.95 -9.30
C ARG A 63 -8.32 14.54 -9.66
N ALA A 64 -8.46 15.22 -10.79
CA ALA A 64 -9.74 15.67 -11.35
C ALA A 64 -10.81 14.58 -11.59
N LYS A 65 -10.46 13.38 -12.07
CA LYS A 65 -11.38 12.25 -12.30
C LYS A 65 -11.71 11.54 -10.98
N GLU A 66 -10.75 11.42 -10.06
CA GLU A 66 -11.03 11.01 -8.68
C GLU A 66 -12.04 11.96 -8.01
N ASP A 67 -11.81 13.28 -8.08
CA ASP A 67 -12.73 14.29 -7.54
C ASP A 67 -14.12 14.24 -8.20
N ALA A 68 -14.19 13.93 -9.49
CA ALA A 68 -15.44 13.76 -10.21
C ALA A 68 -16.18 12.48 -9.79
N PHE A 69 -15.45 11.38 -9.57
CA PHE A 69 -16.00 10.14 -9.05
C PHE A 69 -16.53 10.32 -7.62
N LEU A 70 -15.75 10.93 -6.73
CA LEU A 70 -16.15 11.23 -5.36
C LEU A 70 -17.40 12.11 -5.32
N ARG A 71 -17.49 13.13 -6.19
CA ARG A 71 -18.70 13.95 -6.34
C ARG A 71 -19.92 13.12 -6.73
N ARG A 72 -19.79 12.22 -7.71
CA ARG A 72 -20.90 11.33 -8.13
C ARG A 72 -21.34 10.37 -7.03
N VAL A 73 -20.40 9.83 -6.26
CA VAL A 73 -20.69 8.93 -5.13
C VAL A 73 -21.43 9.69 -4.02
N MET A 74 -20.96 10.88 -3.65
CA MET A 74 -21.65 11.72 -2.66
C MET A 74 -23.06 12.08 -3.11
N GLU A 75 -23.22 12.50 -4.37
CA GLU A 75 -24.53 12.83 -4.93
C GLU A 75 -25.49 11.64 -4.91
N ALA A 76 -25.02 10.44 -5.27
CA ALA A 76 -25.84 9.23 -5.23
C ALA A 76 -26.28 8.86 -3.80
N ILE A 77 -25.40 9.04 -2.81
CA ILE A 77 -25.72 8.81 -1.39
C ILE A 77 -26.74 9.84 -0.89
N GLU A 78 -26.56 11.12 -1.23
CA GLU A 78 -27.51 12.17 -0.87
C GLU A 78 -28.89 11.94 -1.49
N GLN A 79 -28.95 11.54 -2.77
CA GLN A 79 -30.20 11.17 -3.42
C GLN A 79 -30.81 9.94 -2.74
N GLY A 80 -30.03 8.90 -2.46
CA GLY A 80 -30.49 7.71 -1.74
C GLY A 80 -31.07 8.03 -0.36
N LEU A 81 -30.44 8.95 0.40
CA LEU A 81 -30.94 9.41 1.70
C LEU A 81 -32.20 10.28 1.59
N ARG A 82 -32.35 11.06 0.51
CA ARG A 82 -33.55 11.87 0.26
C ARG A 82 -34.75 11.00 -0.13
N PHE A 83 -34.52 9.90 -0.83
CA PHE A 83 -35.59 9.00 -1.30
C PHE A 83 -35.81 7.79 -0.37
N ALA A 84 -34.92 7.53 0.59
CA ALA A 84 -35.14 6.55 1.64
C ALA A 84 -36.11 7.12 2.69
N PRO A 85 -37.29 6.51 2.90
CA PRO A 85 -38.07 6.83 4.10
C PRO A 85 -37.20 6.48 5.32
N VAL A 86 -37.16 7.38 6.31
CA VAL A 86 -36.36 7.31 7.55
C VAL A 86 -36.71 6.10 8.45
N SER A 87 -37.39 5.08 7.92
CA SER A 87 -37.98 3.98 8.67
C SER A 87 -37.19 2.66 8.62
N MET A 88 -35.98 2.62 8.07
CA MET A 88 -35.15 1.40 8.05
C MET A 88 -33.98 1.36 9.04
N PHE A 89 -33.85 2.35 9.92
CA PHE A 89 -33.07 2.17 11.14
C PHE A 89 -34.05 1.87 12.28
N PRO A 90 -34.25 0.60 12.69
CA PRO A 90 -34.79 0.37 14.02
C PRO A 90 -33.77 0.94 15.00
N SER A 91 -34.07 2.12 15.55
CA SER A 91 -33.47 2.57 16.80
C SER A 91 -33.97 1.63 17.89
N THR A 92 -33.34 0.47 18.01
CA THR A 92 -33.40 -0.30 19.24
C THR A 92 -32.63 0.51 20.28
N PRO A 93 -33.24 0.91 21.42
CA PRO A 93 -32.46 1.43 22.52
C PRO A 93 -31.44 0.35 22.92
N PRO A 94 -30.22 0.72 23.36
CA PRO A 94 -29.32 -0.26 23.94
C PRO A 94 -30.05 -0.85 25.16
N ALA A 95 -30.44 -2.12 25.06
CA ALA A 95 -30.89 -2.88 26.21
C ALA A 95 -29.77 -2.77 27.25
N ALA A 96 -30.14 -2.34 28.46
CA ALA A 96 -29.26 -2.30 29.59
C ALA A 96 -28.47 -3.61 29.65
N VAL A 97 -27.15 -3.48 29.80
CA VAL A 97 -26.25 -4.58 30.07
C VAL A 97 -26.73 -5.26 31.34
N GLU A 98 -27.50 -6.35 31.19
CA GLU A 98 -27.79 -7.27 32.28
C GLU A 98 -26.49 -8.04 32.52
N VAL A 99 -25.73 -7.57 33.50
CA VAL A 99 -24.62 -8.31 34.07
C VAL A 99 -25.25 -9.49 34.83
N LEU A 100 -25.16 -10.70 34.28
CA LEU A 100 -25.51 -11.93 34.98
C LEU A 100 -24.45 -13.03 34.74
N SER A 101 -23.46 -13.02 35.64
CA SER A 101 -22.79 -14.15 36.31
C SER A 101 -22.32 -15.39 35.52
N THR A 102 -20.99 -15.50 35.43
CA THR A 102 -20.15 -16.67 35.80
C THR A 102 -20.61 -18.07 35.39
N GLU A 103 -20.53 -18.44 34.12
CA GLU A 103 -20.53 -19.86 33.69
C GLU A 103 -19.59 -20.15 32.50
N ASP A 104 -18.53 -19.36 32.28
CA ASP A 104 -17.67 -19.51 31.09
C ASP A 104 -16.30 -20.17 31.33
N ASP A 105 -15.92 -20.53 32.56
CA ASP A 105 -14.59 -21.15 32.80
C ASP A 105 -14.52 -22.60 32.31
N GLU A 106 -15.62 -23.37 32.37
CA GLU A 106 -15.66 -24.75 31.85
C GLU A 106 -15.60 -24.80 30.32
N ASN A 107 -16.23 -23.83 29.65
CA ASN A 107 -16.28 -23.77 28.19
C ASN A 107 -14.92 -23.38 27.58
N ILE A 108 -14.16 -22.54 28.28
CA ILE A 108 -12.78 -22.19 27.88
C ILE A 108 -11.84 -23.39 28.05
N SER A 109 -12.03 -24.19 29.12
CA SER A 109 -11.21 -25.40 29.35
C SER A 109 -11.46 -26.47 28.29
N ALA A 110 -12.72 -26.67 27.87
CA ALA A 110 -13.08 -27.60 26.80
C ALA A 110 -12.53 -27.18 25.42
N ALA A 111 -12.41 -25.87 25.15
CA ALA A 111 -11.82 -25.36 23.92
C ALA A 111 -10.30 -25.54 23.84
N LEU A 112 -9.61 -25.58 24.99
CA LEU A 112 -8.16 -25.81 25.06
C LEU A 112 -7.79 -27.29 24.87
N ASP A 113 -8.63 -28.23 25.32
CA ASP A 113 -8.44 -29.67 25.12
C ASP A 113 -8.54 -30.10 23.64
N PHE A 114 -9.37 -29.41 22.85
CA PHE A 114 -9.49 -29.66 21.40
C PHE A 114 -8.22 -29.31 20.60
N ALA A 115 -7.43 -28.33 21.06
CA ALA A 115 -6.27 -27.84 20.33
C ALA A 115 -5.03 -28.77 20.42
N ASP A 116 -4.98 -29.66 21.42
CA ASP A 116 -3.82 -30.52 21.69
C ASP A 116 -3.95 -31.92 21.04
N SER A 117 -5.01 -32.14 20.24
CA SER A 117 -5.35 -33.44 19.66
C SER A 117 -4.93 -33.61 18.17
N PHE A 118 -3.99 -32.80 17.65
CA PHE A 118 -3.42 -32.91 16.30
C PHE A 118 -1.90 -33.10 16.29
#